data_AF-A0A9P9G5T7-F1
#
_entry.id   AF-A0A9P9G5T7-F1
#
_cell.length_a   1.000
_cell.length_b   1.000
_cell.length_c   1.000
_cell.angle_alpha   90.00
_cell.angle_beta   90.00
_cell.angle_gamma   90.00
#
_symmetry.space_group_name_H-M   'P 1'
#
loop_
_entity.id
_entity.type
_entity.pdbx_description
1 polymer ?
#
loop_
_entity_poly.entity_id
_entity_poly.type
_entity_poly.pdbx_seq_one_letter_code
_entity_poly.pdbx_strand_id
1 'polypeptide(L)'
;MIQECVYILSNSDNKVVNISDIADCDIDASVKAMLSRSCSSRQMLHASLLLSAVICSVVDRSVTMAITCLERVKTLELQVLTQAEGQYIQGVYLILLAIRRAQRSLRTSVRLVEALHTQESVKGTVRECVGRVGTSQDRQPTISQDPCLKNVSLRCYTAISSLDASIEVLERCVGISLRSVSLRGQRTRTQTLWIVVWLLLVTALAATMVKLILVK
;
A
#
# COMPACT_ATOMS: atom_id res chain seq x y z
N MET A 1 -0.66 11.25 -12.89
CA MET A 1 -1.04 10.02 -12.14
C MET A 1 -2.03 9.27 -13.02
N ILE A 2 -1.57 8.26 -13.74
CA ILE A 2 -2.44 7.41 -14.55
C ILE A 2 -3.09 6.43 -13.58
N GLN A 3 -4.42 6.42 -13.56
CA GLN A 3 -5.20 5.53 -12.70
C GLN A 3 -5.36 4.24 -13.48
N GLU A 4 -4.74 3.17 -13.00
CA GLU A 4 -4.83 1.83 -13.56
C GLU A 4 -6.26 1.31 -13.37
N CYS A 5 -7.03 1.23 -14.47
CA CYS A 5 -8.44 0.83 -14.45
C CYS A 5 -8.66 -0.47 -15.23
N VAL A 6 -9.47 -1.35 -14.64
CA VAL A 6 -9.92 -2.61 -15.24
C VAL A 6 -11.44 -2.54 -15.33
N TYR A 7 -11.97 -2.50 -16.55
CA TYR A 7 -13.41 -2.48 -16.80
C TYR A 7 -13.88 -3.88 -17.15
N ILE A 8 -14.87 -4.37 -16.40
CA ILE A 8 -15.44 -5.70 -16.61
C ILE A 8 -16.90 -5.52 -17.02
N LEU A 9 -17.23 -5.91 -18.25
CA LEU A 9 -18.56 -5.84 -18.83
C LEU A 9 -19.10 -7.26 -19.00
N SER A 10 -20.10 -7.64 -18.22
CA SER A 10 -20.82 -8.91 -18.40
C SER A 10 -22.11 -8.65 -19.18
N ASN A 11 -22.28 -9.27 -20.35
CA ASN A 11 -23.48 -9.17 -21.16
C ASN A 11 -24.36 -10.42 -21.04
N SER A 12 -25.66 -10.27 -21.30
CA SER A 12 -26.66 -11.34 -21.35
C SER A 12 -26.31 -12.51 -22.29
N ASP A 13 -25.40 -12.28 -23.25
CA ASP A 13 -24.86 -13.29 -24.18
C ASP A 13 -23.82 -14.24 -23.55
N ASN A 14 -23.72 -14.32 -22.22
CA ASN A 14 -22.67 -15.07 -21.50
C ASN A 14 -21.23 -14.66 -21.86
N LYS A 15 -21.01 -13.40 -22.23
CA LYS A 15 -19.69 -12.85 -22.55
C LYS A 15 -19.24 -11.88 -21.46
N VAL A 16 -17.99 -12.01 -21.02
CA VAL A 16 -17.32 -11.03 -20.17
C VAL A 16 -16.22 -10.37 -20.97
N VAL A 17 -16.31 -9.06 -21.13
CA VAL A 17 -15.29 -8.24 -21.78
C VAL A 17 -14.48 -7.56 -20.70
N ASN A 18 -13.18 -7.82 -20.69
CA ASN A 18 -12.21 -7.13 -19.84
C ASN A 18 -11.48 -6.07 -20.68
N ILE A 19 -11.51 -4.82 -20.26
CA ILE A 19 -10.74 -3.72 -20.86
C ILE A 19 -9.78 -3.21 -19.80
N SER A 20 -8.49 -3.38 -20.03
CA SER A 20 -7.43 -2.92 -19.14
C SER A 20 -6.49 -1.97 -19.88
N ASP A 21 -6.22 -0.82 -19.27
CA ASP A 21 -5.22 0.15 -19.78
C ASP A 21 -3.75 -0.31 -19.56
N ILE A 22 -3.54 -1.53 -19.08
CA ILE A 22 -2.24 -2.05 -18.67
C ILE A 22 -1.88 -3.21 -19.60
N ALA A 23 -0.83 -3.02 -20.41
CA ALA A 23 -0.36 -4.03 -21.36
C ALA A 23 0.14 -5.32 -20.68
N ASP A 24 0.61 -5.24 -19.43
CA ASP A 24 1.17 -6.36 -18.64
C ASP A 24 0.17 -6.95 -17.61
N CYS A 25 -1.14 -6.78 -17.81
CA CYS A 25 -2.13 -7.39 -16.92
C CYS A 25 -2.35 -8.87 -17.26
N ASP A 26 -1.63 -9.77 -16.58
CA ASP A 26 -1.84 -11.23 -16.59
C ASP A 26 -3.18 -11.68 -15.97
N ILE A 27 -4.21 -10.83 -16.00
CA ILE A 27 -5.56 -11.15 -15.55
C ILE A 27 -6.08 -12.36 -16.34
N ASP A 28 -5.85 -12.40 -17.65
CA ASP A 28 -6.27 -13.50 -18.50
C ASP A 28 -5.57 -14.83 -18.14
N ALA A 29 -4.27 -14.79 -17.80
CA ALA A 29 -3.54 -15.97 -17.38
C ALA A 29 -3.99 -16.45 -16.00
N SER A 30 -4.21 -15.54 -15.06
CA SER A 30 -4.72 -15.81 -13.71
C SER A 30 -6.14 -16.38 -13.75
N VAL A 31 -7.03 -15.81 -14.57
CA VAL A 31 -8.39 -16.30 -14.77
C VAL A 31 -8.37 -17.67 -15.42
N LYS A 32 -7.58 -17.89 -16.48
CA LYS A 32 -7.41 -19.22 -17.09
C LYS A 32 -6.91 -20.25 -16.06
N ALA A 33 -5.94 -19.88 -15.23
CA ALA A 33 -5.41 -20.75 -14.19
C ALA A 33 -6.47 -21.11 -13.14
N MET A 34 -7.27 -20.15 -12.67
CA MET A 34 -8.37 -20.39 -11.73
C MET A 34 -9.45 -21.28 -12.33
N LEU A 35 -9.89 -21.00 -13.55
CA LEU A 35 -10.89 -21.81 -14.24
C LEU A 35 -10.38 -23.24 -14.48
N SER A 36 -9.09 -23.41 -14.79
CA SER A 36 -8.49 -24.75 -14.98
C SER A 36 -8.39 -25.57 -13.68
N ARG A 37 -8.24 -24.90 -12.52
CA ARG A 37 -8.22 -25.56 -11.20
C ARG A 37 -9.61 -25.95 -10.72
N SER A 38 -10.63 -25.17 -11.08
CA SER A 38 -12.01 -25.37 -10.64
C SER A 38 -12.83 -26.29 -11.57
N CYS A 39 -12.41 -26.45 -12.83
CA CYS A 39 -13.12 -27.25 -13.82
C CYS A 39 -12.41 -28.58 -14.09
N SER A 40 -12.65 -29.59 -13.25
CA SER A 40 -12.30 -31.00 -13.53
C SER A 40 -13.26 -31.67 -14.53
N SER A 41 -14.30 -30.97 -14.98
CA SER A 41 -15.39 -31.46 -15.81
C SER A 41 -15.71 -30.48 -16.93
N ARG A 42 -15.99 -30.98 -18.14
CA ARG A 42 -16.42 -30.23 -19.35
C ARG A 42 -17.85 -29.65 -19.20
N GLN A 43 -18.15 -28.96 -18.11
CA GLN A 43 -19.41 -28.24 -17.95
C GLN A 43 -19.27 -26.80 -18.47
N MET A 44 -20.35 -26.28 -19.07
CA MET A 44 -20.40 -24.93 -19.62
C MET A 44 -20.04 -23.89 -18.54
N LEU A 45 -18.99 -23.12 -18.81
CA LEU A 45 -18.60 -21.97 -17.99
C LEU A 45 -19.67 -20.88 -18.09
N HIS A 46 -20.47 -20.74 -17.04
CA HIS A 46 -21.41 -19.63 -16.93
C HIS A 46 -20.67 -18.30 -16.73
N ALA A 47 -21.18 -17.21 -17.32
CA ALA A 47 -20.55 -15.89 -17.23
C ALA A 47 -20.43 -15.36 -15.78
N SER A 48 -21.27 -15.85 -14.86
CA SER A 48 -21.17 -15.55 -13.42
C SER A 48 -19.89 -16.08 -12.77
N LEU A 49 -19.47 -17.31 -13.11
CA LEU A 49 -18.21 -17.91 -12.63
C LEU A 49 -17.00 -17.20 -13.24
N LEU A 50 -17.10 -16.81 -14.52
CA LEU A 50 -16.03 -16.09 -15.18
C LEU A 50 -15.88 -14.67 -14.62
N LEU A 51 -16.99 -13.98 -14.33
CA LEU A 51 -16.99 -12.69 -13.64
C LEU A 51 -16.40 -12.80 -12.22
N SER A 52 -16.79 -13.83 -11.45
CA SER A 52 -16.22 -14.10 -10.12
C SER A 52 -14.71 -14.32 -10.19
N ALA A 53 -14.23 -15.11 -11.16
CA ALA A 53 -12.81 -15.34 -11.36
C ALA A 53 -12.04 -14.05 -11.73
N VAL A 54 -12.58 -13.21 -12.61
CA VAL A 54 -11.94 -11.91 -12.94
C VAL A 54 -11.86 -11.02 -11.71
N ILE A 55 -12.92 -10.95 -10.91
CA ILE A 55 -12.92 -10.17 -9.64
C ILE A 55 -11.88 -10.73 -8.66
N CYS A 56 -11.83 -12.06 -8.48
CA CYS A 56 -10.83 -12.70 -7.63
C CYS A 56 -9.40 -12.34 -8.08
N SER A 57 -9.13 -12.33 -9.38
CA SER A 57 -7.82 -11.96 -9.94
C SER A 57 -7.44 -10.51 -9.66
N VAL A 58 -8.38 -9.57 -9.84
CA VAL A 58 -8.17 -8.15 -9.52
C VAL A 58 -7.90 -7.93 -8.03
N VAL A 59 -8.62 -8.67 -7.17
CA VAL A 59 -8.39 -8.63 -5.72
C VAL A 59 -7.04 -9.23 -5.36
N ASP A 60 -6.66 -10.37 -5.92
CA ASP A 60 -5.36 -11.00 -5.66
C ASP A 60 -4.19 -10.07 -6.01
N ARG A 61 -4.31 -9.28 -7.09
CA ARG A 61 -3.34 -8.22 -7.42
C ARG A 61 -3.30 -7.15 -6.34
N SER A 62 -4.45 -6.66 -5.90
CA SER A 62 -4.55 -5.64 -4.84
C SER A 62 -3.98 -6.13 -3.51
N VAL A 63 -4.21 -7.41 -3.17
CA VAL A 63 -3.65 -8.05 -1.97
C VAL A 63 -2.14 -8.23 -2.11
N THR A 64 -1.64 -8.64 -3.27
CA THR A 64 -0.19 -8.72 -3.54
C THR A 64 0.48 -7.35 -3.38
N MET A 65 -0.14 -6.28 -3.90
CA MET A 65 0.36 -4.91 -3.66
C MET A 65 0.38 -4.56 -2.17
N ALA A 66 -0.62 -4.96 -1.39
CA ALA A 66 -0.61 -4.76 0.05
C ALA A 66 0.55 -5.52 0.73
N ILE A 67 0.77 -6.79 0.38
CA ILE A 67 1.87 -7.61 0.93
C ILE A 67 3.23 -6.96 0.64
N THR A 68 3.47 -6.52 -0.60
CA THR A 68 4.74 -5.84 -0.94
C THR A 68 4.92 -4.54 -0.16
N CYS A 69 3.84 -3.82 0.16
CA CYS A 69 3.91 -2.65 1.05
C CYS A 69 4.31 -3.07 2.47
N LEU A 70 3.71 -4.13 3.02
CA LEU A 70 4.04 -4.64 4.36
C LEU A 70 5.51 -5.05 4.49
N GLU A 71 6.06 -5.74 3.48
CA GLU A 71 7.48 -6.12 3.44
C GLU A 71 8.40 -4.89 3.40
N ARG A 72 8.04 -3.88 2.61
CA ARG A 72 8.76 -2.61 2.55
C ARG A 72 8.70 -1.84 3.87
N VAL A 73 7.59 -1.90 4.60
CA VAL A 73 7.48 -1.30 5.94
C VAL A 73 8.44 -1.99 6.90
N LYS A 74 8.45 -3.34 6.94
CA LYS A 74 9.34 -4.11 7.82
C LYS A 74 10.82 -3.83 7.55
N THR A 75 11.21 -3.77 6.28
CA THR A 75 12.59 -3.46 5.89
C THR A 75 12.97 -2.04 6.29
N LEU A 76 12.08 -1.07 6.11
CA LEU A 76 12.32 0.31 6.52
C LEU A 76 12.35 0.47 8.05
N GLU A 77 11.48 -0.22 8.78
CA GLU A 77 11.49 -0.22 10.26
C GLU A 77 12.85 -0.72 10.78
N LEU A 78 13.35 -1.83 10.25
CA LEU A 78 14.66 -2.36 10.60
C LEU A 78 15.79 -1.36 10.28
N GLN A 79 15.73 -0.69 9.12
CA GLN A 79 16.71 0.33 8.73
C GLN A 79 16.69 1.53 9.68
N VAL A 80 15.52 2.03 10.07
CA VAL A 80 15.39 3.16 11.00
C VAL A 80 15.90 2.80 12.39
N LEU A 81 15.65 1.57 12.85
CA LEU A 81 16.14 1.08 14.15
C LEU A 81 17.66 0.89 14.17
N THR A 82 18.26 0.47 13.06
CA THR A 82 19.71 0.22 12.96
C THR A 82 20.50 1.51 12.69
N GLN A 83 20.00 2.38 11.81
CA GLN A 83 20.66 3.63 11.45
C GLN A 83 19.61 4.71 11.15
N ALA A 84 19.28 5.52 12.15
CA ALA A 84 18.30 6.58 11.98
C ALA A 84 18.91 7.80 11.25
N GLU A 85 18.82 7.80 9.92
CA GLU A 85 19.19 8.93 9.04
C GLU A 85 17.97 9.71 8.52
N GLY A 86 18.18 10.97 8.18
CA GLY A 86 17.12 11.83 7.63
C GLY A 86 16.59 11.38 6.26
N GLN A 87 17.38 10.61 5.49
CA GLN A 87 17.00 10.10 4.17
C GLN A 87 15.80 9.13 4.23
N TYR A 88 15.60 8.45 5.36
CA TYR A 88 14.48 7.52 5.54
C TYR A 88 13.12 8.20 5.62
N ILE A 89 13.04 9.51 5.88
CA ILE A 89 11.77 10.26 5.89
C ILE A 89 11.12 10.25 4.50
N GLN A 90 11.92 10.39 3.43
CA GLN A 90 11.43 10.30 2.05
C GLN A 90 10.94 8.88 1.74
N GLY A 91 11.66 7.86 2.22
CA GLY A 91 11.26 6.45 2.11
C GLY A 91 9.92 6.17 2.79
N VAL A 92 9.73 6.65 4.01
CA VAL A 92 8.44 6.57 4.74
C VAL A 92 7.31 7.20 3.93
N TYR A 93 7.52 8.41 3.41
CA TYR A 93 6.50 9.11 2.63
C TYR A 93 6.06 8.33 1.38
N LEU A 94 7.02 7.76 0.64
CA LEU A 94 6.74 6.96 -0.56
C LEU A 94 5.95 5.69 -0.23
N ILE A 95 6.33 5.00 0.86
CA ILE A 95 5.61 3.81 1.31
C ILE A 95 4.20 4.18 1.77
N LEU A 96 4.03 5.28 2.50
CA LEU A 96 2.72 5.75 2.96
C LEU A 96 1.78 6.08 1.79
N LEU A 97 2.30 6.68 0.71
CA LEU A 97 1.54 6.87 -0.53
C LEU A 97 1.13 5.53 -1.16
N ALA A 98 2.03 4.55 -1.19
CA ALA A 98 1.75 3.21 -1.73
C ALA A 98 0.68 2.48 -0.90
N ILE A 99 0.78 2.53 0.43
CA ILE A 99 -0.22 1.99 1.36
C ILE A 99 -1.59 2.61 1.10
N ARG A 100 -1.68 3.95 1.01
CA ARG A 100 -2.94 4.64 0.74
C ARG A 100 -3.56 4.25 -0.61
N ARG A 101 -2.74 3.98 -1.63
CA ARG A 101 -3.23 3.46 -2.93
C ARG A 101 -3.77 2.04 -2.78
N ALA A 102 -3.04 1.15 -2.11
CA ALA A 102 -3.48 -0.22 -1.87
C ALA A 102 -4.78 -0.27 -1.06
N GLN A 103 -4.91 0.55 0.00
CA GLN A 103 -6.14 0.65 0.79
C GLN A 103 -7.35 1.11 -0.02
N ARG A 104 -7.18 2.10 -0.92
CA ARG A 104 -8.27 2.53 -1.82
C ARG A 104 -8.68 1.40 -2.77
N SER A 105 -7.72 0.67 -3.33
CA SER A 105 -7.98 -0.48 -4.21
C SER A 105 -8.72 -1.62 -3.47
N LEU A 106 -8.29 -1.93 -2.26
CA LEU A 106 -8.92 -2.98 -1.45
C LEU A 106 -10.33 -2.58 -0.98
N ARG A 107 -10.54 -1.33 -0.54
CA ARG A 107 -11.87 -0.85 -0.12
C ARG A 107 -12.86 -0.82 -1.28
N THR A 108 -12.42 -0.42 -2.47
CA THR A 108 -13.27 -0.45 -3.68
C THR A 108 -13.62 -1.89 -4.06
N SER A 109 -12.67 -2.82 -3.93
CA SER A 109 -12.90 -4.25 -4.13
C SER A 109 -13.91 -4.83 -3.14
N VAL A 110 -13.81 -4.49 -1.85
CA VAL A 110 -14.78 -4.91 -0.83
C VAL A 110 -16.19 -4.42 -1.16
N ARG A 111 -16.33 -3.13 -1.47
CA ARG A 111 -17.64 -2.55 -1.86
C ARG A 111 -18.22 -3.23 -3.10
N LEU A 112 -17.38 -3.57 -4.08
CA LEU A 112 -17.80 -4.32 -5.27
C LEU A 112 -18.32 -5.71 -4.91
N VAL A 113 -17.59 -6.45 -4.07
CA VAL A 113 -18.01 -7.79 -3.60
C VAL A 113 -19.30 -7.71 -2.79
N GLU A 114 -19.44 -6.71 -1.92
CA GLU A 114 -20.66 -6.48 -1.13
C GLU A 114 -21.86 -6.15 -2.03
N ALA A 115 -21.69 -5.26 -3.03
CA ALA A 115 -22.74 -4.93 -4.00
C ALA A 115 -23.19 -6.15 -4.82
N LEU A 116 -22.26 -7.04 -5.18
CA LEU A 116 -22.57 -8.30 -5.85
C LEU A 116 -23.32 -9.29 -4.94
N HIS A 117 -23.09 -9.20 -3.63
CA HIS A 117 -23.76 -10.04 -2.63
C HIS A 117 -25.17 -9.55 -2.32
N THR A 118 -25.38 -8.24 -2.24
CA THR A 118 -26.69 -7.62 -1.93
C THR A 118 -27.59 -7.42 -3.16
N GLN A 119 -27.08 -7.65 -4.38
CA GLN A 119 -27.75 -7.34 -5.66
C GLN A 119 -28.17 -5.86 -5.82
N GLU A 120 -27.69 -4.97 -4.96
CA GLU A 120 -28.04 -3.55 -5.02
C GLU A 120 -27.17 -2.81 -6.06
N SER A 121 -27.81 -1.98 -6.90
CA SER A 121 -27.06 -1.08 -7.79
C SER A 121 -26.43 0.05 -6.98
N VAL A 122 -25.13 -0.01 -6.75
CA VAL A 122 -24.41 1.08 -6.09
C VAL A 122 -24.18 2.19 -7.12
N LYS A 123 -24.94 3.29 -7.01
CA LYS A 123 -24.69 4.53 -7.77
C LYS A 123 -23.51 5.28 -7.13
N GLY A 124 -22.31 5.07 -7.66
CA GLY A 124 -21.13 5.89 -7.38
C GLY A 124 -21.00 7.07 -8.35
N THR A 125 -20.55 8.23 -7.88
CA THR A 125 -20.07 9.31 -8.77
C THR A 125 -18.82 8.83 -9.53
N VAL A 126 -18.61 9.36 -10.74
CA VAL A 126 -17.69 8.97 -11.85
C VAL A 126 -16.24 8.54 -11.46
N ARG A 127 -15.81 8.67 -10.20
CA ARG A 127 -14.51 8.17 -9.67
C ARG A 127 -14.59 6.88 -8.84
N GLU A 128 -15.77 6.36 -8.53
CA GLU A 128 -15.94 5.10 -7.79
C GLU A 128 -16.85 4.15 -8.58
N CYS A 129 -16.45 2.88 -8.63
CA CYS A 129 -17.00 1.80 -9.46
C CYS A 129 -18.54 1.82 -9.59
N VAL A 130 -19.04 1.82 -10.83
CA VAL A 130 -20.47 1.67 -11.15
C VAL A 130 -20.75 0.21 -11.45
N GLY A 131 -21.47 -0.48 -10.56
CA GLY A 131 -21.97 -1.83 -10.77
C GLY A 131 -23.49 -1.82 -10.95
N ARG A 132 -23.98 -2.28 -12.10
CA ARG A 132 -25.41 -2.55 -12.32
C ARG A 132 -25.57 -4.05 -12.56
N VAL A 133 -26.03 -4.78 -11.54
CA VAL A 133 -26.41 -6.19 -11.69
C VAL A 133 -27.84 -6.21 -12.21
N GLY A 134 -28.04 -6.68 -13.45
CA GLY A 134 -29.37 -6.87 -14.01
C GLY A 134 -30.12 -7.94 -13.22
N THR A 135 -31.37 -7.66 -12.85
CA THR A 135 -32.30 -8.61 -12.26
C THR A 135 -32.76 -9.62 -13.33
N SER A 136 -31.97 -10.66 -13.59
CA SER A 136 -32.45 -11.80 -14.37
C SER A 136 -33.28 -12.70 -13.46
N GLN A 137 -34.60 -12.68 -13.67
CA GLN A 137 -35.55 -13.67 -13.16
C GLN A 137 -35.24 -15.03 -13.80
N ASP A 138 -34.34 -15.81 -13.23
CA ASP A 138 -34.43 -17.26 -13.33
C ASP A 138 -33.52 -17.94 -12.31
N ARG A 139 -33.90 -19.15 -11.89
CA ARG A 139 -33.25 -19.97 -10.86
C ARG A 139 -31.83 -20.40 -11.24
N GLN A 140 -30.89 -19.47 -11.35
CA GLN A 140 -29.47 -19.72 -11.54
C GLN A 140 -28.71 -19.41 -10.24
N PRO A 141 -27.59 -20.12 -9.96
CA PRO A 141 -26.76 -19.83 -8.81
C PRO A 141 -26.28 -18.38 -8.93
N THR A 142 -26.88 -17.51 -8.12
CA THR A 142 -26.53 -16.10 -8.07
C THR A 142 -25.10 -15.98 -7.56
N ILE A 143 -24.35 -15.02 -8.13
CA ILE A 143 -22.98 -14.65 -7.71
C ILE A 143 -22.91 -14.45 -6.18
N SER A 144 -24.03 -14.08 -5.55
CA SER A 144 -24.21 -13.96 -4.10
C SER A 144 -24.00 -15.26 -3.29
N GLN A 145 -23.98 -16.45 -3.90
CA GLN A 145 -23.73 -17.71 -3.18
C GLN A 145 -22.31 -18.26 -3.38
N ASP A 146 -21.43 -17.54 -4.10
CA ASP A 146 -20.09 -18.04 -4.39
C ASP A 146 -19.18 -17.97 -3.13
N PRO A 147 -18.75 -19.11 -2.56
CA PRO A 147 -17.84 -19.12 -1.42
C PRO A 147 -16.49 -18.45 -1.72
N CYS A 148 -16.08 -18.37 -3.00
CA CYS A 148 -14.87 -17.68 -3.40
C CYS A 148 -14.95 -16.18 -3.07
N LEU A 149 -16.08 -15.52 -3.34
CA LEU A 149 -16.22 -14.08 -3.08
C LEU A 149 -16.24 -13.74 -1.59
N LYS A 150 -16.80 -14.61 -0.74
CA LYS A 150 -16.76 -14.44 0.71
C LYS A 150 -15.34 -14.56 1.29
N ASN A 151 -14.53 -15.47 0.75
CA ASN A 151 -13.13 -15.58 1.14
C ASN A 151 -12.31 -14.36 0.66
N VAL A 152 -12.61 -13.86 -0.53
CA VAL A 152 -11.98 -12.69 -1.12
C VAL A 152 -12.27 -11.42 -0.31
N SER A 153 -13.51 -11.20 0.15
CA SER A 153 -13.83 -10.07 1.02
C SER A 153 -13.08 -10.13 2.34
N LEU A 154 -13.01 -11.31 2.97
CA LEU A 154 -12.23 -11.52 4.19
C LEU A 154 -10.74 -11.19 3.98
N ARG A 155 -10.14 -11.65 2.88
CA ARG A 155 -8.75 -11.34 2.51
C ARG A 155 -8.51 -9.85 2.29
N CYS A 156 -9.47 -9.13 1.71
CA CYS A 156 -9.38 -7.68 1.62
C CYS A 156 -9.42 -7.02 2.99
N TYR A 157 -10.35 -7.42 3.87
CA TYR A 157 -10.47 -6.87 5.22
C TYR A 157 -9.18 -7.07 6.03
N THR A 158 -8.60 -8.27 6.00
CA THR A 158 -7.33 -8.56 6.70
C THR A 158 -6.14 -7.79 6.12
N ALA A 159 -6.10 -7.61 4.80
CA ALA A 159 -5.08 -6.79 4.15
C ALA A 159 -5.22 -5.31 4.55
N ILE A 160 -6.44 -4.76 4.57
CA ILE A 160 -6.71 -3.37 5.00
C ILE A 160 -6.27 -3.16 6.45
N SER A 161 -6.67 -4.05 7.37
CA SER A 161 -6.31 -3.92 8.78
C SER A 161 -4.79 -4.01 9.00
N SER A 162 -4.11 -4.87 8.24
CA SER A 162 -2.65 -5.00 8.29
C SER A 162 -1.95 -3.72 7.77
N LEU A 163 -2.51 -3.10 6.74
CA LEU A 163 -2.01 -1.82 6.20
C LEU A 163 -2.24 -0.68 7.19
N ASP A 164 -3.39 -0.63 7.89
CA ASP A 164 -3.66 0.37 8.92
C ASP A 164 -2.65 0.25 10.09
N ALA A 165 -2.39 -0.96 10.57
CA ALA A 165 -1.36 -1.20 11.59
C ALA A 165 0.05 -0.77 11.12
N SER A 166 0.34 -0.92 9.83
CA SER A 166 1.63 -0.53 9.26
C SER A 166 1.81 0.99 9.16
N ILE A 167 0.73 1.76 9.06
CA ILE A 167 0.79 3.21 9.13
C ILE A 167 1.27 3.65 10.51
N GLU A 168 0.76 3.04 11.58
CA GLU A 168 1.23 3.33 12.95
C GLU A 168 2.72 3.05 13.13
N VAL A 169 3.21 1.95 12.54
CA VAL A 169 4.66 1.62 12.55
C VAL A 169 5.47 2.68 11.83
N LEU A 170 5.02 3.14 10.65
CA LEU A 170 5.69 4.20 9.91
C LEU A 170 5.71 5.53 10.68
N GLU A 171 4.64 5.89 11.38
CA GLU A 171 4.59 7.09 12.22
C GLU A 171 5.62 7.01 13.36
N ARG A 172 5.74 5.84 14.01
CA ARG A 172 6.79 5.61 15.02
C ARG A 172 8.18 5.72 14.42
N CYS A 173 8.41 5.21 13.22
CA CYS A 173 9.69 5.33 12.51
C CYS A 173 10.07 6.80 12.29
N VAL A 174 9.13 7.64 11.84
CA VAL A 174 9.37 9.09 11.68
C VAL A 174 9.75 9.74 13.02
N GLY A 175 9.04 9.39 14.09
CA GLY A 175 9.35 9.88 15.44
C GLY A 175 10.77 9.52 15.89
N ILE A 176 11.21 8.28 15.63
CA ILE A 176 12.57 7.81 15.94
C ILE A 176 13.61 8.56 15.10
N SER A 177 13.39 8.70 13.80
CA SER A 177 14.30 9.44 12.90
C SER A 177 14.48 10.89 13.35
N LEU A 178 13.39 11.59 13.69
CA LEU A 178 13.45 12.98 14.16
C LEU A 178 14.22 13.12 15.49
N ARG A 179 13.99 12.21 16.44
CA ARG A 179 14.71 12.20 17.72
C ARG A 179 16.21 11.93 17.54
N SER A 180 16.56 10.99 16.66
CA SER A 180 17.96 10.70 16.33
C SER A 180 18.68 11.92 15.76
N VAL A 181 18.05 12.61 14.80
CA VAL A 181 18.60 13.84 14.21
C VAL A 181 18.78 14.93 15.26
N SER A 182 17.79 15.12 16.14
CA SER A 182 17.86 16.07 17.24
C SER A 182 19.02 15.77 18.21
N LEU A 183 19.18 14.50 18.62
CA LEU A 183 20.27 14.08 19.50
C LEU A 183 21.63 14.25 18.85
N ARG A 184 21.76 13.93 17.56
CA ARG A 184 22.99 14.15 16.79
C ARG A 184 23.32 15.64 16.71
N GLY A 185 22.34 16.50 16.45
CA GLY A 185 22.50 17.95 16.45
C GLY A 185 22.88 18.52 17.82
N GLN A 186 22.33 17.98 18.91
CA GLN A 186 22.71 18.38 20.26
C GLN A 186 24.17 17.98 20.56
N ARG A 187 24.59 16.78 20.17
CA ARG A 187 25.96 16.29 20.35
C ARG A 187 26.98 17.09 19.54
N THR A 188 26.68 17.46 18.30
CA THR A 188 27.57 18.31 17.49
C THR A 188 27.67 19.72 18.07
N ARG A 189 26.56 20.27 18.58
CA ARG A 189 26.57 21.58 19.25
C ARG A 189 27.41 21.57 20.52
N THR A 190 27.33 20.53 21.35
CA THR A 190 28.18 20.45 22.55
C THR A 190 29.64 20.28 22.18
N GLN A 191 29.98 19.44 21.20
CA GLN A 191 31.35 19.27 20.73
C GLN A 191 31.95 20.57 20.18
N THR A 192 31.21 21.31 19.35
CA THR A 192 31.67 22.60 18.82
C THR A 192 31.85 23.63 19.92
N LEU A 193 30.94 23.71 20.90
CA LEU A 193 31.11 24.57 22.07
C LEU A 193 32.39 24.22 22.85
N TRP A 194 32.66 22.93 23.09
CA TRP A 194 33.90 22.50 23.75
C TRP A 194 35.14 22.94 22.97
N ILE A 195 35.16 22.73 21.66
CA ILE A 195 36.28 23.16 20.79
C ILE A 195 36.47 24.68 20.87
N VAL A 196 35.40 25.46 20.77
CA VAL A 196 35.46 26.94 20.84
C VAL A 196 35.98 27.40 22.20
N VAL A 197 35.51 26.81 23.29
CA VAL A 197 35.97 27.15 24.66
C VAL A 197 37.47 26.86 24.80
N TRP A 198 37.94 25.70 24.33
CA TRP A 198 39.38 25.37 24.34
C TRP A 198 40.20 26.34 23.51
N LEU A 199 39.73 26.70 22.31
CA LEU A 199 40.40 27.67 21.44
C LEU A 199 40.48 29.06 22.07
N LEU A 200 39.39 29.53 22.69
CA LEU A 200 39.36 30.81 23.40
C LEU A 200 40.32 30.82 24.60
N LEU A 201 40.38 29.71 25.34
CA LEU A 201 41.29 29.59 26.47
C LEU A 201 42.76 29.62 26.03
N VAL A 202 43.12 28.85 24.99
CA VAL A 202 44.49 28.81 24.45
C VAL A 202 44.90 30.16 23.86
N THR A 203 44.00 30.83 23.12
CA THR A 203 44.28 32.16 22.56
C THR A 203 44.43 33.23 23.63
N ALA A 204 43.63 33.18 24.70
CA ALA A 204 43.79 34.09 25.85
C ALA A 204 45.13 33.89 26.56
N LEU A 205 45.53 32.64 26.81
CA LEU A 205 46.83 32.31 27.42
C LEU A 205 48.00 32.74 26.52
N ALA A 206 47.89 32.57 25.20
CA ALA A 206 48.91 33.04 24.27
C ALA A 206 49.03 34.57 24.31
N ALA A 207 47.91 35.29 24.34
CA ALA A 207 47.89 36.75 24.40
C ALA A 207 48.52 37.29 25.70
N THR A 208 48.25 36.67 26.85
CA THR A 208 48.86 37.07 28.13
C THR A 208 50.36 36.82 28.15
N MET A 209 50.83 35.70 27.62
CA MET A 209 52.26 35.39 27.52
C MET A 209 53.00 36.37 26.59
N VAL A 210 52.43 36.69 25.41
CA VAL A 210 53.01 37.69 24.49
C VAL A 210 53.10 39.05 25.15
N LYS A 211 52.05 39.47 25.87
CA LYS A 211 52.06 40.74 26.62
C LYS A 211 53.13 40.76 27.70
N LEU A 212 53.36 39.64 28.38
CA LEU A 212 54.41 39.49 29.41
C LEU A 212 55.82 39.59 28.82
N ILE A 213 56.02 39.09 27.60
CA ILE A 213 57.29 39.18 26.87
C ILE A 213 57.57 40.62 26.41
N LEU A 214 56.54 41.34 25.94
CA LEU A 214 56.65 42.72 25.43
C LEU A 214 56.86 43.80 26.50
N VAL A 215 56.55 43.50 27.77
CA VAL A 215 56.69 44.44 28.90
C VAL A 215 58.03 44.29 29.63
N LYS A 216 58.83 43.27 29.28
CA LYS A 216 60.21 43.11 29.73
C LYS A 216 61.18 43.67 28.70
#